data_AF-H3C6T9-F1
#
_entry.id   AF-H3C6T9-F1
#
_cell.length_a   1.000
_cell.length_b   1.000
_cell.length_c   1.000
_cell.angle_alpha   90.00
_cell.angle_beta   90.00
_cell.angle_gamma   90.00
#
_symmetry.space_group_name_H-M   'P 1'
#
loop_
_entity.id
_entity.type
_entity.pdbx_description
1 polymer ?
#
loop_
_entity_poly.entity_id
_entity_poly.type
_entity_poly.pdbx_seq_one_letter_code
_entity_poly.pdbx_strand_id
1 'polypeptide(L)'
;HFLGPSYNLSVDEVLDTAILNASSFRFFDKAVHHIVTQSGEERGVVLTPDGTTVALSPLLLGIESGLKASTDGTPPAGIFPLTLGRRLGLSFLSLQEFPPSYRLGPNGCWDSVKHPKVFKLSKPATLATDAIINGGMDGLILGMDLSNHSAPQQALSELLKGYYNFTLHEMRGLDAVHTHISPRRREISKSILEPLDLYGLVMETLNLIWKLEKTEWIALDKGVEKAVKEGLQEFAHKYWGELRT
;
A
#
# COMPACT_ATOMS: atom_id res chain seq x y z
N HIS A 1 0.49 -12.42 18.81
CA HIS A 1 -0.97 -12.31 18.75
C HIS A 1 -1.49 -13.07 17.57
N PHE A 2 -1.82 -14.33 17.84
CA PHE A 2 -2.77 -15.12 17.06
C PHE A 2 -4.14 -14.82 17.68
N LEU A 3 -5.16 -14.57 16.86
CA LEU A 3 -6.54 -14.51 17.34
C LEU A 3 -7.16 -15.88 17.07
N GLY A 4 -7.33 -16.63 18.15
CA GLY A 4 -8.00 -17.91 18.24
C GLY A 4 -8.33 -18.16 19.72
N PRO A 5 -9.27 -19.05 20.01
CA PRO A 5 -10.55 -18.83 20.66
C PRO A 5 -10.46 -18.60 22.18
N SER A 6 -11.31 -17.70 22.65
CA SER A 6 -11.58 -17.42 24.05
C SER A 6 -12.26 -18.58 24.76
N TYR A 7 -11.56 -19.29 25.64
CA TYR A 7 -12.18 -19.97 26.77
C TYR A 7 -11.27 -19.93 28.00
N ASN A 8 -11.72 -19.15 28.99
CA ASN A 8 -11.39 -19.23 30.42
C ASN A 8 -9.97 -18.82 30.85
N LEU A 9 -9.76 -17.51 31.06
CA LEU A 9 -8.50 -16.99 31.61
C LEU A 9 -8.74 -16.29 32.95
N SER A 10 -7.87 -16.61 33.91
CA SER A 10 -7.88 -16.07 35.27
C SER A 10 -7.38 -14.60 35.28
N VAL A 11 -7.65 -13.89 36.38
CA VAL A 11 -7.42 -12.43 36.52
C VAL A 11 -5.97 -12.00 36.24
N ASP A 12 -4.97 -12.89 36.38
CA ASP A 12 -3.57 -12.59 36.06
C ASP A 12 -3.28 -12.55 34.54
N GLU A 13 -3.96 -13.37 33.73
CA GLU A 13 -3.85 -13.30 32.26
C GLU A 13 -4.52 -12.05 31.68
N VAL A 14 -5.55 -11.52 32.35
CA VAL A 14 -6.20 -10.26 31.96
C VAL A 14 -5.22 -9.08 32.06
N LEU A 15 -4.31 -9.12 33.03
CA LEU A 15 -3.29 -8.09 33.20
C LEU A 15 -2.19 -8.19 32.13
N ASP A 16 -1.74 -9.39 31.79
CA ASP A 16 -0.78 -9.63 30.70
C ASP A 16 -1.39 -9.32 29.30
N THR A 17 -2.70 -9.54 29.13
CA THR A 17 -3.45 -9.17 27.92
C THR A 17 -3.71 -7.66 27.85
N ALA A 18 -3.91 -6.97 28.99
CA ALA A 18 -3.94 -5.50 29.04
C ALA A 18 -2.55 -4.89 28.73
N ILE A 19 -1.48 -5.62 29.04
CA ILE A 19 -0.07 -5.34 28.70
C ILE A 19 0.29 -5.82 27.28
N LEU A 20 -0.70 -6.17 26.45
CA LEU A 20 -0.63 -5.91 24.99
C LEU A 20 -0.68 -4.42 24.64
N ASN A 21 -0.37 -3.61 25.66
CA ASN A 21 0.76 -2.69 25.73
C ASN A 21 0.43 -1.39 25.03
N ALA A 22 0.20 -0.34 25.81
CA ALA A 22 0.10 1.02 25.31
C ALA A 22 1.26 1.39 24.35
N SER A 23 2.43 0.75 24.46
CA SER A 23 3.53 0.90 23.50
C SER A 23 3.25 0.27 22.12
N SER A 24 2.67 -0.93 22.07
CA SER A 24 2.23 -1.60 20.84
C SER A 24 1.08 -0.85 20.19
N PHE A 25 0.08 -0.42 20.97
CA PHE A 25 -1.01 0.41 20.46
C PHE A 25 -0.50 1.75 19.93
N ARG A 26 0.40 2.43 20.65
CA ARG A 26 1.05 3.67 20.15
C ARG A 26 1.92 3.42 18.93
N PHE A 27 2.55 2.25 18.81
CA PHE A 27 3.29 1.86 17.63
C PHE A 27 2.34 1.70 16.45
N PHE A 28 1.27 0.91 16.58
CA PHE A 28 0.28 0.72 15.53
C PHE A 28 -0.45 2.01 15.18
N ASP A 29 -0.84 2.81 16.16
CA ASP A 29 -1.39 4.14 15.96
C ASP A 29 -0.44 4.99 15.11
N LYS A 30 0.84 5.11 15.48
CA LYS A 30 1.80 5.89 14.69
C LYS A 30 2.20 5.25 13.35
N ALA A 31 2.15 3.92 13.25
CA ALA A 31 2.57 3.17 12.08
C ALA A 31 1.48 3.13 11.00
N VAL A 32 0.22 3.04 11.43
CA VAL A 32 -0.97 3.07 10.56
C VAL A 32 -1.27 4.49 10.12
N HIS A 33 -0.97 5.49 10.94
CA HIS A 33 -1.06 6.89 10.54
C HIS A 33 0.15 7.28 9.69
N HIS A 34 -0.03 7.20 8.37
CA HIS A 34 0.91 7.79 7.42
C HIS A 34 0.81 9.32 7.46
N ILE A 35 1.93 9.99 7.72
CA ILE A 35 2.02 11.46 7.79
C ILE A 35 3.37 11.89 7.23
N VAL A 36 3.38 13.00 6.47
CA VAL A 36 4.61 13.73 6.15
C VAL A 36 4.64 15.05 6.92
N THR A 37 5.70 15.28 7.68
CA THR A 37 5.88 16.51 8.46
C THR A 37 6.35 17.66 7.58
N GLN A 38 6.22 18.90 8.09
CA GLN A 38 6.78 20.09 7.42
C GLN A 38 8.30 20.00 7.17
N SER A 39 9.01 19.20 7.94
CA SER A 39 10.46 18.98 7.79
C SER A 39 10.83 17.95 6.72
N GLY A 40 9.84 17.35 6.06
CA GLY A 40 10.02 16.30 5.05
C GLY A 40 10.25 14.90 5.63
N GLU A 41 10.13 14.72 6.94
CA GLU A 41 10.08 13.40 7.57
C GLU A 41 8.75 12.71 7.24
N GLU A 42 8.82 11.51 6.65
CA GLU A 42 7.67 10.66 6.38
C GLU A 42 7.60 9.54 7.41
N ARG A 43 6.44 9.42 8.08
CA ARG A 43 6.16 8.47 9.16
C ARG A 43 5.13 7.45 8.71
N GLY A 44 5.10 6.29 9.37
CA GLY A 44 4.26 5.16 8.97
C GLY A 44 4.84 4.38 7.79
N VAL A 45 6.15 4.49 7.58
CA VAL A 45 6.91 3.76 6.55
C VAL A 45 7.97 2.88 7.19
N VAL A 46 8.37 1.82 6.50
CA VAL A 46 9.38 0.86 6.96
C VAL A 46 10.37 0.54 5.84
N LEU A 47 11.64 0.35 6.20
CA LEU A 47 12.65 -0.21 5.31
C LEU A 47 12.47 -1.74 5.27
N THR A 48 12.22 -2.28 4.10
CA THR A 48 12.06 -3.72 3.89
C THR A 48 13.40 -4.37 3.50
N PRO A 49 13.56 -5.69 3.68
CA PRO A 49 14.81 -6.40 3.37
C PRO A 49 15.23 -6.33 1.90
N ASP A 50 14.28 -6.16 0.98
CA ASP A 50 14.54 -5.92 -0.45
C ASP A 50 15.10 -4.50 -0.75
N GLY A 51 15.34 -3.69 0.29
CA GLY A 51 15.86 -2.34 0.21
C GLY A 51 14.83 -1.27 -0.14
N THR A 52 13.56 -1.64 -0.31
CA THR A 52 12.49 -0.70 -0.60
C THR A 52 11.94 -0.06 0.68
N THR A 53 11.32 1.11 0.54
CA THR A 53 10.58 1.74 1.63
C THR A 53 9.09 1.60 1.34
N VAL A 54 8.34 1.14 2.35
CA VAL A 54 6.94 0.76 2.21
C VAL A 54 6.10 1.47 3.26
N ALA A 55 5.01 2.12 2.86
CA ALA A 55 4.01 2.65 3.77
C ALA A 55 3.09 1.53 4.29
N LEU A 56 2.94 1.46 5.61
CA LEU A 56 2.17 0.41 6.28
C LEU A 56 0.66 0.59 6.11
N SER A 57 0.18 1.84 6.04
CA SER A 57 -1.26 2.14 5.93
C SER A 57 -1.92 1.47 4.71
N PRO A 58 -1.49 1.75 3.45
CA PRO A 58 -2.10 1.10 2.29
C PRO A 58 -1.84 -0.41 2.23
N LEU A 59 -0.72 -0.89 2.77
CA LEU A 59 -0.42 -2.32 2.89
C LEU A 59 -1.46 -3.04 3.75
N LEU A 60 -1.72 -2.52 4.95
CA LEU A 60 -2.64 -3.13 5.91
C LEU A 60 -4.10 -3.05 5.44
N LEU A 61 -4.50 -1.97 4.78
CA LEU A 61 -5.84 -1.85 4.18
C LEU A 61 -6.09 -2.90 3.11
N GLY A 62 -5.08 -3.22 2.29
CA GLY A 62 -5.19 -4.28 1.29
C GLY A 62 -5.36 -5.67 1.92
N ILE A 63 -4.54 -5.97 2.94
CA ILE A 63 -4.63 -7.22 3.71
C ILE A 63 -6.00 -7.37 4.38
N GLU A 64 -6.47 -6.33 5.06
CA GLU A 64 -7.79 -6.31 5.73
C GLU A 64 -8.90 -6.57 4.71
N SER A 65 -8.89 -5.85 3.58
CA SER A 65 -9.91 -6.00 2.54
C SER A 65 -9.90 -7.40 1.91
N GLY A 66 -8.73 -8.01 1.72
CA GLY A 66 -8.59 -9.37 1.23
C GLY A 66 -9.16 -10.42 2.20
N LEU A 67 -8.78 -10.31 3.47
CA LEU A 67 -9.29 -11.20 4.53
C LEU A 67 -10.81 -11.08 4.70
N LYS A 68 -11.34 -9.84 4.65
CA LYS A 68 -12.77 -9.60 4.70
C LYS A 68 -13.49 -10.27 3.53
N ALA A 69 -12.98 -10.10 2.31
CA ALA A 69 -13.56 -10.72 1.12
C ALA A 69 -13.60 -12.25 1.22
N SER A 70 -12.51 -12.86 1.70
CA SER A 70 -12.47 -14.32 1.95
C SER A 70 -13.42 -14.77 3.05
N THR A 71 -13.62 -13.96 4.10
CA THR A 71 -14.53 -14.28 5.20
C THR A 71 -15.98 -14.19 4.75
N ASP A 72 -16.30 -13.15 3.97
CA ASP A 72 -17.66 -12.82 3.53
C ASP A 72 -18.11 -13.65 2.32
N GLY A 73 -17.21 -14.42 1.68
CA GLY A 73 -17.57 -15.17 0.48
C GLY A 73 -17.68 -14.29 -0.77
N THR A 74 -17.12 -13.08 -0.74
CA THR A 74 -17.35 -12.05 -1.77
C THR A 74 -16.11 -11.79 -2.61
N PRO A 75 -16.26 -11.25 -3.83
CA PRO A 75 -15.11 -10.71 -4.56
C PRO A 75 -14.37 -9.65 -3.72
N PRO A 76 -13.04 -9.51 -3.87
CA PRO A 76 -12.23 -8.47 -3.23
C PRO A 76 -12.49 -7.06 -3.79
N ALA A 77 -13.76 -6.64 -3.80
CA ALA A 77 -14.17 -5.32 -4.23
C ALA A 77 -13.57 -4.26 -3.30
N GLY A 78 -13.02 -3.20 -3.88
CA GLY A 78 -12.50 -2.07 -3.12
C GLY A 78 -11.03 -2.15 -2.70
N ILE A 79 -10.29 -3.24 -3.02
CA ILE A 79 -8.85 -3.28 -2.73
C ILE A 79 -8.12 -2.13 -3.45
N PHE A 80 -8.32 -1.98 -4.76
CA PHE A 80 -7.67 -0.91 -5.54
C PHE A 80 -7.91 0.50 -4.98
N PRO A 81 -9.16 0.97 -4.73
CA PRO A 81 -9.37 2.32 -4.21
C PRO A 81 -8.73 2.55 -2.84
N LEU A 82 -8.69 1.52 -1.98
CA LEU A 82 -8.11 1.60 -0.63
C LEU A 82 -6.58 1.64 -0.65
N THR A 83 -5.94 0.86 -1.51
CA THR A 83 -4.49 0.72 -1.53
C THR A 83 -3.79 1.74 -2.44
N LEU A 84 -4.37 2.07 -3.60
CA LEU A 84 -3.74 2.90 -4.63
C LEU A 84 -4.67 4.02 -5.14
N GLY A 85 -5.88 3.68 -5.56
CA GLY A 85 -6.76 4.55 -6.35
C GLY A 85 -7.00 5.91 -5.72
N ARG A 86 -7.27 5.97 -4.40
CA ARG A 86 -7.46 7.24 -3.68
C ARG A 86 -6.22 8.12 -3.72
N ARG A 87 -5.04 7.56 -3.44
CA ARG A 87 -3.79 8.33 -3.37
C ARG A 87 -3.34 8.77 -4.75
N LEU A 88 -3.45 7.90 -5.76
CA LEU A 88 -3.15 8.22 -7.15
C LEU A 88 -4.04 9.35 -7.66
N GLY A 89 -5.37 9.16 -7.59
CA GLY A 89 -6.34 10.16 -8.07
C GLY A 89 -6.14 11.53 -7.43
N LEU A 90 -6.03 11.59 -6.09
CA LEU A 90 -5.81 12.86 -5.40
C LEU A 90 -4.46 13.49 -5.75
N SER A 91 -3.39 12.70 -5.91
CA SER A 91 -2.08 13.21 -6.30
C SER A 91 -2.11 13.80 -7.71
N PHE A 92 -2.78 13.13 -8.66
CA PHE A 92 -2.94 13.63 -10.03
C PHE A 92 -3.67 14.97 -10.09
N LEU A 93 -4.78 15.09 -9.34
CA LEU A 93 -5.58 16.31 -9.33
C LEU A 93 -4.89 17.46 -8.61
N SER A 94 -4.33 17.21 -7.43
CA SER A 94 -3.66 18.26 -6.64
C SER A 94 -2.44 18.87 -7.35
N LEU A 95 -1.87 18.15 -8.32
CA LEU A 95 -0.69 18.54 -9.06
C LEU A 95 -0.96 18.63 -10.57
N GLN A 96 -2.22 18.80 -11.00
CA GLN A 96 -2.59 18.81 -12.42
C GLN A 96 -1.90 19.91 -13.22
N GLU A 97 -1.58 21.04 -12.59
CA GLU A 97 -0.86 22.18 -13.19
C GLU A 97 0.64 21.90 -13.42
N PHE A 98 1.19 20.82 -12.83
CA PHE A 98 2.58 20.42 -13.00
C PHE A 98 2.72 19.31 -14.05
N PRO A 99 3.90 19.16 -14.69
CA PRO A 99 4.14 18.04 -15.58
C PRO A 99 3.92 16.68 -14.88
N PRO A 100 3.46 15.65 -15.59
CA PRO A 100 3.10 14.35 -14.98
C PRO A 100 4.21 13.74 -14.10
N SER A 101 5.47 13.91 -14.48
CA SER A 101 6.65 13.43 -13.74
C SER A 101 6.83 14.03 -12.34
N TYR A 102 6.12 15.12 -12.01
CA TYR A 102 6.10 15.72 -10.67
C TYR A 102 4.88 15.31 -9.83
N ARG A 103 3.91 14.60 -10.42
CA ARG A 103 2.64 14.25 -9.75
C ARG A 103 2.75 13.00 -8.86
N LEU A 104 3.88 12.30 -8.92
CA LEU A 104 4.14 11.05 -8.20
C LEU A 104 5.50 11.08 -7.49
N GLY A 105 5.60 10.40 -6.36
CA GLY A 105 6.77 10.37 -5.50
C GLY A 105 6.80 11.52 -4.50
N PRO A 106 7.96 11.98 -4.02
CA PRO A 106 9.31 11.47 -4.28
C PRO A 106 9.65 10.24 -3.42
N ASN A 107 10.85 9.71 -3.63
CA ASN A 107 11.53 8.84 -2.68
C ASN A 107 12.33 9.67 -1.64
N GLY A 108 12.97 9.00 -0.70
CA GLY A 108 13.77 9.59 0.36
C GLY A 108 14.97 8.74 0.76
N CYS A 109 15.55 9.06 1.91
CA CYS A 109 16.64 8.31 2.50
C CYS A 109 16.36 8.04 3.98
N TRP A 110 16.74 6.85 4.42
CA TRP A 110 16.82 6.52 5.83
C TRP A 110 18.07 7.13 6.46
N ASP A 111 17.96 7.56 7.70
CA ASP A 111 19.09 7.98 8.53
C ASP A 111 20.11 6.85 8.75
N SER A 112 19.65 5.59 8.76
CA SER A 112 20.51 4.41 8.79
C SER A 112 19.85 3.22 8.09
N VAL A 113 20.62 2.45 7.32
CA VAL A 113 20.16 1.17 6.75
C VAL A 113 20.16 0.05 7.80
N LYS A 114 21.10 0.08 8.75
CA LYS A 114 21.22 -0.96 9.79
C LYS A 114 20.22 -0.76 10.94
N HIS A 115 19.94 0.50 11.28
CA HIS A 115 19.05 0.87 12.36
C HIS A 115 18.12 2.02 11.93
N PRO A 116 17.25 1.80 10.92
CA PRO A 116 16.37 2.83 10.37
C PRO A 116 15.44 3.39 11.43
N LYS A 117 15.40 4.72 11.57
CA LYS A 117 14.50 5.42 12.50
C LYS A 117 13.75 6.56 11.84
N VAL A 118 14.42 7.30 10.95
CA VAL A 118 13.88 8.50 10.31
C VAL A 118 14.02 8.37 8.80
N PHE A 119 12.90 8.42 8.09
CA PHE A 119 12.88 8.50 6.64
C PHE A 119 12.60 9.94 6.21
N LYS A 120 13.50 10.51 5.41
CA LYS A 120 13.40 11.90 4.95
C LYS A 120 13.28 11.96 3.43
N LEU A 121 12.23 12.61 2.96
CA LEU A 121 11.97 12.80 1.54
C LEU A 121 13.04 13.68 0.89
N SER A 122 13.39 13.35 -0.36
CA SER A 122 14.37 14.08 -1.17
C SER A 122 13.81 15.34 -1.83
N LYS A 123 12.48 15.43 -1.95
CA LYS A 123 11.74 16.56 -2.54
C LYS A 123 10.47 16.82 -1.72
N PRO A 124 9.72 17.90 -1.97
CA PRO A 124 8.40 18.09 -1.38
C PRO A 124 7.48 16.89 -1.65
N ALA A 125 6.68 16.52 -0.65
CA ALA A 125 5.79 15.37 -0.74
C ALA A 125 4.66 15.58 -1.73
N THR A 126 4.36 14.56 -2.53
CA THR A 126 3.05 14.43 -3.19
C THR A 126 2.14 13.58 -2.31
N LEU A 127 0.85 13.45 -2.69
CA LEU A 127 -0.08 12.56 -2.00
C LEU A 127 0.22 11.08 -2.26
N ALA A 128 1.04 10.77 -3.26
CA ALA A 128 1.45 9.42 -3.63
C ALA A 128 2.99 9.32 -3.66
N THR A 129 3.61 9.37 -2.48
CA THR A 129 5.06 9.11 -2.31
C THR A 129 5.44 7.72 -2.82
N ASP A 130 6.72 7.50 -3.10
CA ASP A 130 7.19 6.18 -3.55
C ASP A 130 6.88 5.10 -2.49
N ALA A 131 6.95 5.46 -1.20
CA ALA A 131 6.61 4.56 -0.10
C ALA A 131 5.10 4.20 -0.06
N ILE A 132 4.22 5.18 -0.27
CA ILE A 132 2.78 4.96 -0.39
C ILE A 132 2.46 4.02 -1.56
N ILE A 133 3.10 4.24 -2.69
CA ILE A 133 2.86 3.43 -3.90
C ILE A 133 3.38 2.01 -3.71
N ASN A 134 4.57 1.82 -3.14
CA ASN A 134 5.10 0.49 -2.82
C ASN A 134 4.16 -0.25 -1.85
N GLY A 135 3.73 0.40 -0.77
CA GLY A 135 2.78 -0.20 0.17
C GLY A 135 1.40 -0.47 -0.41
N GLY A 136 0.94 0.36 -1.34
CA GLY A 136 -0.29 0.13 -2.08
C GLY A 136 -0.20 -1.07 -3.02
N MET A 137 0.91 -1.23 -3.73
CA MET A 137 1.16 -2.42 -4.55
C MET A 137 1.25 -3.68 -3.68
N ASP A 138 1.93 -3.62 -2.55
CA ASP A 138 2.07 -4.76 -1.64
C ASP A 138 0.75 -5.15 -0.99
N GLY A 139 -0.03 -4.17 -0.54
CA GLY A 139 -1.38 -4.36 -0.01
C GLY A 139 -2.32 -4.94 -1.05
N LEU A 140 -2.24 -4.48 -2.31
CA LEU A 140 -3.00 -5.06 -3.41
C LEU A 140 -2.63 -6.53 -3.63
N ILE A 141 -1.35 -6.84 -3.77
CA ILE A 141 -0.87 -8.21 -4.04
C ILE A 141 -1.31 -9.15 -2.92
N LEU A 142 -0.98 -8.82 -1.68
CA LEU A 142 -1.31 -9.66 -0.52
C LEU A 142 -2.81 -9.74 -0.26
N GLY A 143 -3.54 -8.64 -0.47
CA GLY A 143 -5.00 -8.62 -0.34
C GLY A 143 -5.68 -9.53 -1.37
N MET A 144 -5.22 -9.51 -2.63
CA MET A 144 -5.73 -10.40 -3.66
C MET A 144 -5.42 -11.87 -3.33
N ASP A 145 -4.21 -12.18 -2.86
CA ASP A 145 -3.83 -13.54 -2.45
C ASP A 145 -4.71 -14.06 -1.32
N LEU A 146 -4.95 -13.24 -0.30
CA LEU A 146 -5.77 -13.59 0.86
C LEU A 146 -7.26 -13.71 0.54
N SER A 147 -7.75 -13.05 -0.52
CA SER A 147 -9.15 -13.14 -0.94
C SER A 147 -9.50 -14.51 -1.56
N ASN A 148 -8.49 -15.30 -1.95
CA ASN A 148 -8.69 -16.63 -2.48
C ASN A 148 -8.99 -17.62 -1.33
N HIS A 149 -10.26 -18.04 -1.24
CA HIS A 149 -10.91 -18.85 -0.21
C HIS A 149 -10.27 -20.21 0.15
N SER A 150 -9.16 -20.57 -0.48
CA SER A 150 -8.51 -21.88 -0.35
C SER A 150 -7.33 -21.88 0.62
N ALA A 151 -6.90 -20.71 1.12
CA ALA A 151 -5.74 -20.60 2.00
C ALA A 151 -6.13 -20.69 3.49
N PRO A 152 -5.45 -21.51 4.31
CA PRO A 152 -5.61 -21.47 5.77
C PRO A 152 -5.32 -20.08 6.31
N GLN A 153 -6.06 -19.68 7.36
CA GLN A 153 -5.80 -18.40 8.02
C GLN A 153 -4.41 -18.39 8.63
N GLN A 154 -3.48 -17.72 7.97
CA GLN A 154 -2.08 -17.61 8.37
C GLN A 154 -1.89 -16.41 9.31
N ALA A 155 -0.93 -16.48 10.24
CA ALA A 155 -0.56 -15.30 11.01
C ALA A 155 0.01 -14.20 10.09
N LEU A 156 -0.37 -12.95 10.35
CA LEU A 156 0.16 -11.77 9.65
C LEU A 156 1.70 -11.75 9.62
N SER A 157 2.34 -12.16 10.72
CA SER A 157 3.80 -12.23 10.79
C SER A 157 4.41 -13.23 9.82
N GLU A 158 3.74 -14.35 9.55
CA GLU A 158 4.25 -15.37 8.63
C GLU A 158 4.00 -14.96 7.18
N LEU A 159 2.84 -14.35 6.88
CA LEU A 159 2.54 -13.74 5.59
C LEU A 159 3.61 -12.71 5.20
N LEU A 160 3.87 -11.75 6.10
CA LEU A 160 4.85 -10.68 5.86
C LEU A 160 6.29 -11.23 5.77
N LYS A 161 6.65 -12.23 6.57
CA LYS A 161 7.96 -12.90 6.44
C LYS A 161 8.10 -13.60 5.09
N GLY A 162 7.08 -14.31 4.63
CA GLY A 162 7.09 -14.98 3.33
C GLY A 162 7.26 -14.00 2.17
N TYR A 163 6.59 -12.84 2.25
CA TYR A 163 6.63 -11.82 1.22
C TYR A 163 7.93 -11.00 1.20
N TYR A 164 8.42 -10.57 2.38
CA TYR A 164 9.54 -9.63 2.49
C TYR A 164 10.90 -10.28 2.77
N ASN A 165 10.96 -11.41 3.48
CA ASN A 165 12.22 -12.08 3.85
C ASN A 165 12.59 -13.21 2.87
N PHE A 166 12.18 -13.10 1.61
CA PHE A 166 12.53 -14.10 0.61
C PHE A 166 14.05 -14.13 0.39
N THR A 167 14.70 -15.22 0.81
CA THR A 167 16.09 -15.52 0.50
C THR A 167 16.14 -16.51 -0.65
N LEU A 168 16.78 -16.13 -1.75
CA LEU A 168 17.17 -17.06 -2.81
C LEU A 168 18.12 -18.09 -2.19
N HIS A 169 17.62 -19.27 -1.81
CA HIS A 169 18.53 -20.37 -1.53
C HIS A 169 19.23 -20.74 -2.84
N GLU A 170 20.56 -20.76 -2.79
CA GLU A 170 21.48 -21.07 -3.88
C GLU A 170 20.93 -22.24 -4.74
N MET A 171 20.79 -22.03 -6.05
CA MET A 171 20.34 -22.96 -7.11
C MET A 171 18.92 -22.80 -7.69
N ARG A 172 18.17 -21.72 -7.42
CA ARG A 172 17.01 -21.36 -8.27
C ARG A 172 17.00 -19.88 -8.57
N GLY A 173 17.08 -19.53 -9.86
CA GLY A 173 16.90 -18.16 -10.33
C GLY A 173 15.52 -17.60 -9.97
N LEU A 174 15.38 -16.28 -10.01
CA LEU A 174 14.11 -15.58 -9.70
C LEU A 174 12.95 -16.06 -10.58
N ASP A 175 13.26 -16.52 -11.79
CA ASP A 175 12.32 -17.05 -12.79
C ASP A 175 11.65 -18.37 -12.37
N ALA A 176 12.20 -19.09 -11.38
CA ALA A 176 11.68 -20.37 -10.91
C ALA A 176 10.78 -20.26 -9.66
N VAL A 177 10.52 -19.04 -9.18
CA VAL A 177 9.74 -18.78 -7.97
C VAL A 177 8.31 -18.43 -8.36
N HIS A 178 7.39 -19.39 -8.23
CA HIS A 178 5.95 -19.21 -8.47
C HIS A 178 5.21 -18.44 -7.35
N THR A 179 5.93 -17.74 -6.49
CA THR A 179 5.39 -17.14 -5.26
C THR A 179 5.40 -15.61 -5.37
N HIS A 180 4.33 -14.96 -4.91
CA HIS A 180 4.31 -13.50 -4.80
C HIS A 180 5.29 -13.04 -3.72
N ILE A 181 6.35 -12.35 -4.12
CA ILE A 181 7.43 -11.87 -3.26
C ILE A 181 7.78 -10.41 -3.58
N SER A 182 8.22 -9.67 -2.57
CA SER A 182 8.51 -8.23 -2.67
C SER A 182 9.50 -7.82 -3.79
N PRO A 183 10.57 -8.58 -4.12
CA PRO A 183 11.44 -8.21 -5.25
C PRO A 183 10.73 -8.20 -6.61
N ARG A 184 9.63 -8.97 -6.75
CA ARG A 184 8.80 -9.03 -7.98
C ARG A 184 7.58 -8.12 -7.92
N ARG A 185 7.44 -7.28 -6.88
CA ARG A 185 6.31 -6.35 -6.67
C ARG A 185 5.85 -5.63 -7.94
N ARG A 186 6.80 -5.08 -8.71
CA ARG A 186 6.51 -4.32 -9.94
C ARG A 186 5.86 -5.20 -11.01
N GLU A 187 6.41 -6.37 -11.24
CA GLU A 187 5.91 -7.35 -12.21
C GLU A 187 4.55 -7.90 -11.81
N ILE A 188 4.39 -8.27 -10.53
CA ILE A 188 3.15 -8.86 -10.01
C ILE A 188 2.03 -7.81 -10.02
N SER A 189 2.28 -6.62 -9.49
CA SER A 189 1.28 -5.54 -9.49
C SER A 189 0.88 -5.16 -10.92
N LYS A 190 1.82 -5.16 -11.86
CA LYS A 190 1.51 -4.99 -13.29
C LYS A 190 0.55 -6.08 -13.77
N SER A 191 0.87 -7.35 -13.55
CA SER A 191 0.03 -8.48 -14.02
C SER A 191 -1.40 -8.44 -13.45
N ILE A 192 -1.59 -7.90 -12.24
CA ILE A 192 -2.90 -7.74 -11.61
C ILE A 192 -3.68 -6.56 -12.20
N LEU A 193 -3.00 -5.44 -12.45
CA LEU A 193 -3.63 -4.16 -12.76
C LEU A 193 -3.71 -3.82 -14.25
N GLU A 194 -2.77 -4.28 -15.08
CA GLU A 194 -2.73 -4.01 -16.53
C GLU A 194 -4.01 -4.47 -17.26
N PRO A 195 -4.65 -5.62 -16.92
CA PRO A 195 -5.90 -6.01 -17.54
C PRO A 195 -7.13 -5.17 -17.15
N LEU A 196 -7.01 -4.28 -16.16
CA LEU A 196 -8.13 -3.53 -15.60
C LEU A 196 -8.27 -2.14 -16.23
N ASP A 197 -9.49 -1.59 -16.22
CA ASP A 197 -9.71 -0.17 -16.53
C ASP A 197 -9.29 0.72 -15.35
N LEU A 198 -7.99 0.98 -15.23
CA LEU A 198 -7.45 1.83 -14.17
C LEU A 198 -7.99 3.26 -14.21
N TYR A 199 -8.30 3.77 -15.40
CA TYR A 199 -8.90 5.09 -15.54
C TYR A 199 -10.28 5.12 -14.90
N GLY A 200 -11.15 4.18 -15.27
CA GLY A 200 -12.48 4.02 -14.68
C GLY A 200 -12.42 3.86 -13.17
N LEU A 201 -11.55 2.98 -12.67
CA LEU A 201 -11.38 2.73 -11.23
C LEU A 201 -10.94 3.99 -10.46
N VAL A 202 -9.99 4.77 -10.99
CA VAL A 202 -9.57 6.02 -10.35
C VAL A 202 -10.70 7.07 -10.37
N MET A 203 -11.41 7.20 -11.50
CA MET A 203 -12.53 8.15 -11.62
C MET A 203 -13.69 7.78 -10.69
N GLU A 204 -14.04 6.50 -10.56
CA GLU A 204 -15.03 6.01 -9.60
C GLU A 204 -14.61 6.31 -8.16
N THR A 205 -13.33 6.10 -7.84
CA THR A 205 -12.77 6.42 -6.53
C THR A 205 -12.89 7.91 -6.21
N LEU A 206 -12.52 8.77 -7.16
CA LEU A 206 -12.61 10.22 -7.02
C LEU A 206 -14.06 10.69 -6.85
N ASN A 207 -14.99 10.15 -7.64
CA ASN A 207 -16.41 10.45 -7.53
C ASN A 207 -16.97 10.07 -6.15
N LEU A 208 -16.57 8.92 -5.60
CA LEU A 208 -16.94 8.54 -4.24
C LEU A 208 -16.40 9.54 -3.20
N ILE A 209 -15.13 9.93 -3.32
CA ILE A 209 -14.52 10.91 -2.41
C ILE A 209 -15.28 12.24 -2.48
N TRP A 210 -15.57 12.76 -3.67
CA TRP A 210 -16.28 14.03 -3.81
C TRP A 210 -17.68 14.00 -3.22
N LYS A 211 -18.40 12.88 -3.34
CA LYS A 211 -19.71 12.71 -2.69
C LYS A 211 -19.59 12.72 -1.16
N LEU A 212 -18.59 12.03 -0.61
CA LEU A 212 -18.37 11.96 0.83
C LEU A 212 -17.94 13.32 1.42
N GLU A 213 -17.12 14.06 0.69
CA GLU A 213 -16.58 15.36 1.10
C GLU A 213 -17.46 16.55 0.69
N LYS A 214 -18.56 16.31 -0.04
CA LYS A 214 -19.46 17.34 -0.62
C LYS A 214 -18.75 18.33 -1.54
N THR A 215 -17.86 17.80 -2.39
CA THR A 215 -17.05 18.56 -3.36
C THR A 215 -17.31 18.13 -4.80
N GLU A 216 -18.53 17.72 -5.14
CA GLU A 216 -18.91 17.19 -6.46
C GLU A 216 -18.70 18.20 -7.59
N TRP A 217 -18.65 19.49 -7.28
CA TRP A 217 -18.33 20.55 -8.25
C TRP A 217 -16.96 20.39 -8.90
N ILE A 218 -16.02 19.66 -8.28
CA ILE A 218 -14.70 19.33 -8.87
C ILE A 218 -14.88 18.51 -10.16
N ALA A 219 -15.93 17.68 -10.26
CA ALA A 219 -16.20 16.89 -11.47
C ALA A 219 -16.51 17.75 -12.71
N LEU A 220 -16.81 19.04 -12.53
CA LEU A 220 -17.06 19.98 -13.63
C LEU A 220 -15.77 20.56 -14.23
N ASP A 221 -14.62 20.36 -13.57
CA ASP A 221 -13.33 20.78 -14.09
C ASP A 221 -12.91 19.88 -15.26
N LYS A 222 -12.72 20.50 -16.44
CA LYS A 222 -12.31 19.82 -17.67
C LYS A 222 -10.88 19.26 -17.60
N GLY A 223 -10.07 19.70 -16.64
CA GLY A 223 -8.71 19.23 -16.42
C GLY A 223 -8.61 17.85 -15.77
N VAL A 224 -9.66 17.42 -15.04
CA VAL A 224 -9.68 16.19 -14.24
C VAL A 224 -9.34 14.96 -15.08
N GLU A 225 -10.05 14.74 -16.19
CA GLU A 225 -9.85 13.54 -17.02
C GLU A 225 -8.44 13.47 -17.58
N LYS A 226 -7.93 14.62 -18.04
CA LYS A 226 -6.57 14.74 -18.58
C LYS A 226 -5.53 14.46 -17.50
N ALA A 227 -5.71 15.04 -16.31
CA ALA A 227 -4.80 14.84 -15.18
C ALA A 227 -4.69 13.37 -14.77
N VAL A 228 -5.83 12.67 -14.73
CA VAL A 228 -5.88 11.22 -14.41
C VAL A 228 -5.22 10.38 -15.50
N LYS A 229 -5.52 10.63 -16.79
CA LYS A 229 -4.91 9.89 -17.90
C LYS A 229 -3.39 10.03 -17.93
N GLU A 230 -2.89 11.26 -17.88
CA GLU A 230 -1.45 11.54 -17.87
C GLU A 230 -0.77 11.00 -16.59
N GLY A 231 -1.46 11.08 -15.45
CA GLY A 231 -0.96 10.54 -14.18
C GLY A 231 -0.81 9.02 -14.19
N LEU A 232 -1.78 8.31 -14.76
CA LEU A 232 -1.73 6.86 -14.91
C LEU A 232 -0.63 6.41 -15.88
N GLN A 233 -0.42 7.16 -16.97
CA GLN A 233 0.71 6.91 -17.87
C GLN A 233 2.05 7.07 -17.15
N GLU A 234 2.23 8.13 -16.35
CA GLU A 234 3.46 8.30 -15.57
C GLU A 234 3.60 7.22 -14.48
N PHE A 235 2.49 6.78 -13.87
CA PHE A 235 2.49 5.68 -12.91
C PHE A 235 2.99 4.38 -13.56
N ALA A 236 2.43 3.99 -14.70
CA ALA A 236 2.84 2.79 -15.44
C ALA A 236 4.32 2.89 -15.88
N HIS A 237 4.72 4.05 -16.42
CA HIS A 237 6.12 4.30 -16.78
C HIS A 237 7.07 4.12 -15.59
N LYS A 238 6.80 4.80 -14.47
CA LYS A 238 7.71 4.86 -13.31
C LYS A 238 7.73 3.56 -12.50
N TYR A 239 6.58 2.90 -12.34
CA TYR A 239 6.45 1.74 -11.44
C TYR A 239 6.44 0.40 -12.17
N TRP A 240 6.08 0.35 -13.44
CA TRP A 240 6.11 -0.87 -14.25
C TRP A 240 7.19 -0.90 -15.32
N GLY A 241 7.88 0.22 -15.55
CA GLY A 241 9.00 0.29 -16.51
C GLY A 241 8.53 0.34 -17.97
N GLU A 242 7.31 0.80 -18.23
CA GLU A 242 6.81 0.97 -19.60
C GLU A 242 7.53 2.12 -20.31
N LEU A 243 7.83 1.94 -21.60
CA LEU A 243 8.43 3.00 -22.41
C LEU A 243 7.39 4.10 -22.69
N ARG A 244 7.82 5.37 -22.67
CA ARG A 244 6.97 6.48 -23.12
C ARG A 244 6.76 6.32 -24.64
N THR A 245 5.54 5.96 -25.06
CA THR A 245 5.13 5.93 -26.47
C THR A 245 4.90 7.32 -27.00
#